data_AF-A0A137QDG6-F1
#
_entry.id   AF-A0A137QDG6-F1
#
_cell.length_a   1.000
_cell.length_b   1.000
_cell.length_c   1.000
_cell.angle_alpha   90.00
_cell.angle_beta   90.00
_cell.angle_gamma   90.00
#
_symmetry.space_group_name_H-M   'P 1'
#
loop_
_entity.id
_entity.type
_entity.pdbx_description
1 polymer ?
#
loop_
_entity_poly.entity_id
_entity_poly.type
_entity_poly.pdbx_seq_one_letter_code
_entity_poly.pdbx_strand_id
1 'polypeptide(L)'
;MPTPVATLRASLERHNDVFESLLKLIPAKYYLVPEESEEQLASKFQKHKKNKKEDKQAIKEASKKAKKAKLDPSNNKSIIDLQNEALSQKEGLNSGEDNDAAEGDEEKLVPMPESTGISALRKKLHDRIAELRNKGRPWSGEAGGRDELLEERRRQRAAMRERRRRETKEKIKREEEMKGKKNKDKDKREEKQKGNSTKTQLLVPDNTDPRTRHTGPESKVTNVTFGNIVGQSSSKKTDKLKTTSDPQQALEQLAARKAKLAELPEGKRKAIEEKEKWDKAEARLEGAKIRDDEARLKKAAKRKEKTKLKSKKAWDERKEEVAASMAAKQKKRTDNIATRNERRKDKKKGKSRPGFEGKSFGKSSGKSKNKE
;
A
#
# COMPACT_ATOMS: atom_id res chain seq x y z
N MET A 1 41.75 54.31 7.00
CA MET A 1 41.13 54.39 5.67
C MET A 1 39.94 53.44 5.64
N PRO A 2 38.70 53.92 5.44
CA PRO A 2 37.55 53.03 5.27
C PRO A 2 37.75 52.17 4.02
N THR A 3 37.35 50.89 4.07
CA THR A 3 37.42 50.00 2.92
C THR A 3 36.51 50.52 1.79
N PRO A 4 36.97 50.54 0.53
CA PRO A 4 36.17 51.07 -0.56
C PRO A 4 34.94 50.19 -0.80
N VAL A 5 33.77 50.82 -1.02
CA VAL A 5 32.46 50.15 -1.13
C VAL A 5 32.46 49.03 -2.18
N ALA A 6 33.19 49.21 -3.29
CA ALA A 6 33.31 48.19 -4.33
C ALA A 6 34.00 46.90 -3.82
N THR A 7 35.04 47.04 -3.00
CA THR A 7 35.73 45.87 -2.41
C THR A 7 34.85 45.16 -1.39
N LEU A 8 34.05 45.92 -0.63
CA LEU A 8 33.09 45.35 0.32
C LEU A 8 31.99 44.58 -0.40
N ARG A 9 31.42 45.14 -1.48
CA ARG A 9 30.43 44.44 -2.32
C ARG A 9 30.98 43.15 -2.92
N ALA A 10 32.17 43.19 -3.53
CA ALA A 10 32.80 42.00 -4.08
C ALA A 10 33.10 40.94 -3.00
N SER A 11 33.43 41.35 -1.77
CA SER A 11 33.60 40.41 -0.66
C SER A 11 32.25 39.78 -0.26
N LEU A 12 31.20 40.57 -0.15
CA LEU A 12 29.85 40.10 0.18
C LEU A 12 29.30 39.14 -0.88
N GLU A 13 29.50 39.44 -2.16
CA GLU A 13 29.13 38.55 -3.27
C GLU A 13 29.84 37.20 -3.17
N ARG A 14 31.16 37.18 -2.93
CA ARG A 14 31.90 35.94 -2.72
C ARG A 14 31.41 35.14 -1.51
N HIS A 15 31.10 35.81 -0.40
CA HIS A 15 30.54 35.13 0.77
C HIS A 15 29.16 34.56 0.45
N ASN A 16 28.32 35.31 -0.27
CA ASN A 16 27.00 34.86 -0.70
C ASN A 16 27.11 33.61 -1.61
N ASP A 17 28.02 33.61 -2.58
CA ASP A 17 28.27 32.45 -3.44
C ASP A 17 28.66 31.19 -2.63
N VAL A 18 29.53 31.37 -1.62
CA VAL A 18 29.94 30.28 -0.72
C VAL A 18 28.75 29.77 0.09
N PHE A 19 27.93 30.66 0.68
CA PHE A 19 26.72 30.25 1.40
C PHE A 19 25.70 29.56 0.50
N GLU A 20 25.48 30.07 -0.72
CA GLU A 20 24.61 29.44 -1.69
C GLU A 20 25.09 28.05 -2.09
N SER A 21 26.40 27.88 -2.27
CA SER A 21 26.99 26.57 -2.54
C SER A 21 26.72 25.61 -1.39
N LEU A 22 26.90 26.04 -0.13
CA LEU A 22 26.63 25.24 1.06
C LEU A 22 25.15 24.83 1.15
N LEU A 23 24.24 25.77 0.88
CA LEU A 23 22.80 25.52 0.89
C LEU A 23 22.37 24.54 -0.21
N LYS A 24 23.07 24.49 -1.35
CA LYS A 24 22.83 23.51 -2.43
C LYS A 24 23.21 22.07 -2.03
N LEU A 25 24.17 21.88 -1.10
CA LEU A 25 24.59 20.54 -0.67
C LEU A 25 23.55 19.82 0.20
N ILE A 26 22.73 20.57 0.92
CA ILE A 26 21.77 20.00 1.86
C ILE A 26 20.37 19.99 1.21
N PRO A 27 19.65 18.84 1.20
CA PRO A 27 18.34 18.79 0.55
C PRO A 27 17.35 19.80 1.12
N ALA A 28 16.62 20.48 0.23
CA ALA A 28 15.69 21.55 0.59
C ALA A 28 14.61 21.13 1.61
N LYS A 29 14.28 19.84 1.65
CA LYS A 29 13.34 19.22 2.60
C LYS A 29 13.68 19.51 4.08
N TYR A 30 14.94 19.77 4.41
CA TYR A 30 15.35 20.00 5.79
C TYR A 30 15.22 21.45 6.24
N TYR A 31 15.15 22.41 5.30
CA TYR A 31 15.00 23.82 5.59
C TYR A 31 13.58 24.32 5.41
N LEU A 32 12.89 23.78 4.40
CA LEU A 32 11.50 24.10 4.12
C LEU A 32 10.66 22.95 4.63
N VAL A 33 9.81 23.22 5.63
CA VAL A 33 8.74 22.30 6.00
C VAL A 33 7.86 22.15 4.75
N PRO A 34 7.77 20.95 4.15
CA PRO A 34 6.88 20.77 3.02
C PRO A 34 5.46 21.06 3.51
N GLU A 35 4.84 22.10 2.96
CA GLU A 35 3.39 22.29 3.02
C GLU A 35 2.78 21.05 2.34
N GLU A 36 2.49 20.02 3.14
CA GLU A 36 1.88 18.79 2.64
C GLU A 36 0.50 19.20 2.09
N SER A 37 0.35 19.21 0.76
CA SER A 37 -0.93 19.47 0.09
C SER A 37 -2.04 18.66 0.77
N GLU A 38 -3.25 19.24 0.91
CA GLU A 38 -4.39 18.60 1.59
C GLU A 38 -4.64 17.15 1.11
N GLU A 39 -4.34 16.86 -0.16
CA GLU A 39 -4.44 15.52 -0.74
C GLU A 39 -3.40 14.54 -0.20
N GLN A 40 -2.17 15.00 0.06
CA GLN A 40 -1.09 14.22 0.65
C GLN A 40 -1.39 13.92 2.12
N LEU A 41 -1.86 14.92 2.89
CA LEU A 41 -2.35 14.75 4.25
C LEU A 41 -3.53 13.75 4.30
N ALA A 42 -4.52 13.91 3.42
CA ALA A 42 -5.65 12.99 3.32
C ALA A 42 -5.20 11.56 2.95
N SER A 43 -4.21 11.38 2.07
CA SER A 43 -3.71 10.04 1.73
C SER A 43 -2.95 9.37 2.88
N LYS A 44 -2.26 10.15 3.71
CA LYS A 44 -1.45 9.70 4.85
C LYS A 44 -2.34 9.31 6.04
N PHE A 45 -3.39 10.07 6.30
CA PHE A 45 -4.27 9.90 7.46
C PHE A 45 -5.64 9.25 7.14
N GLN A 46 -6.16 9.35 5.92
CA GLN A 46 -7.48 8.84 5.51
C GLN A 46 -7.39 7.63 4.57
N LYS A 47 -6.69 6.56 5.01
CA LYS A 47 -6.46 5.31 4.25
C LYS A 47 -7.73 4.50 3.94
N HIS A 48 -8.91 4.95 4.35
CA HIS A 48 -10.16 4.19 4.27
C HIS A 48 -11.33 4.90 3.57
N LYS A 49 -11.15 6.11 3.01
CA LYS A 49 -12.19 6.73 2.17
C LYS A 49 -12.25 6.07 0.79
N LYS A 50 -13.05 5.02 0.70
CA LYS A 50 -13.31 4.18 -0.48
C LYS A 50 -14.22 4.85 -1.52
N ASN A 51 -14.14 6.18 -1.67
CA ASN A 51 -15.07 6.97 -2.48
C ASN A 51 -14.48 7.54 -3.77
N LYS A 52 -13.16 7.50 -3.99
CA LYS A 52 -12.59 7.78 -5.31
C LYS A 52 -12.56 6.49 -6.11
N LYS A 53 -13.58 6.27 -6.96
CA LYS A 53 -13.54 5.27 -8.03
C LYS A 53 -12.67 5.83 -9.16
N GLU A 54 -11.38 5.99 -8.89
CA GLU A 54 -10.43 6.19 -9.97
C GLU A 54 -10.14 4.83 -10.59
N ASP A 55 -10.10 4.78 -11.92
CA ASP A 55 -9.81 3.55 -12.63
C ASP A 55 -8.45 2.99 -12.18
N LYS A 56 -8.39 1.67 -11.94
CA LYS A 56 -7.17 1.01 -11.46
C LYS A 56 -5.94 1.27 -12.34
N GLN A 57 -6.16 1.69 -13.58
CA GLN A 57 -5.13 2.11 -14.52
C GLN A 57 -4.58 3.49 -14.17
N ALA A 58 -5.42 4.49 -13.92
CA ALA A 58 -5.03 5.84 -13.50
C ALA A 58 -4.21 5.82 -12.20
N ILE A 59 -4.59 5.00 -11.20
CA ILE A 59 -3.82 4.85 -9.95
C ILE A 59 -2.42 4.26 -10.22
N LYS A 60 -2.33 3.27 -11.11
CA LYS A 60 -1.04 2.65 -11.48
C LYS A 60 -0.16 3.61 -12.28
N GLU A 61 -0.74 4.40 -13.16
CA GLU A 61 -0.04 5.39 -13.97
C GLU A 61 0.43 6.57 -13.13
N ALA A 62 -0.42 7.09 -12.23
CA ALA A 62 -0.04 8.12 -11.26
C ALA A 62 1.08 7.63 -10.34
N SER A 63 1.02 6.39 -9.85
CA SER A 63 2.09 5.80 -9.03
C SER A 63 3.40 5.64 -9.79
N LYS A 64 3.36 5.23 -11.07
CA LYS A 64 4.55 5.16 -11.93
C LYS A 64 5.12 6.54 -12.24
N LYS A 65 4.26 7.53 -12.52
CA LYS A 65 4.65 8.92 -12.75
C LYS A 65 5.28 9.54 -11.51
N ALA A 66 4.73 9.30 -10.32
CA ALA A 66 5.30 9.74 -9.06
C ALA A 66 6.67 9.11 -8.77
N LYS A 67 6.84 7.80 -9.06
CA LYS A 67 8.14 7.13 -8.93
C LYS A 67 9.17 7.68 -9.92
N LYS A 68 8.75 7.97 -11.15
CA LYS A 68 9.61 8.58 -12.17
C LYS A 68 10.03 9.99 -11.76
N ALA A 69 9.07 10.84 -11.39
CA ALA A 69 9.31 12.20 -10.91
C ALA A 69 10.19 12.26 -9.64
N LYS A 70 10.17 11.23 -8.78
CA LYS A 70 11.08 11.12 -7.63
C LYS A 70 12.52 10.76 -8.03
N LEU A 71 12.68 10.06 -9.16
CA LEU A 71 13.98 9.62 -9.67
C LEU A 71 14.57 10.55 -10.74
N ASP A 72 13.81 11.55 -11.18
CA ASP A 72 14.23 12.54 -12.17
C ASP A 72 15.08 13.63 -11.49
N PRO A 73 16.38 13.79 -11.85
CA PRO A 73 17.27 14.76 -11.21
C PRO A 73 16.82 16.21 -11.35
N SER A 74 16.06 16.54 -12.40
CA SER A 74 15.52 17.88 -12.65
C SER A 74 14.42 18.30 -11.67
N ASN A 75 13.82 17.34 -10.96
CA ASN A 75 12.79 17.63 -9.94
C ASN A 75 13.39 17.89 -8.55
N ASN A 76 14.67 17.60 -8.35
CA ASN A 76 15.39 17.91 -7.12
C ASN A 76 15.89 19.36 -7.16
N LYS A 77 14.96 20.32 -7.09
CA LYS A 77 15.28 21.75 -7.05
C LYS A 77 16.03 22.11 -5.75
N SER A 78 17.00 23.02 -5.84
CA SER A 78 17.69 23.54 -4.65
C SER A 78 16.80 24.52 -3.89
N ILE A 79 17.18 24.86 -2.65
CA ILE A 79 16.44 25.81 -1.81
C ILE A 79 16.30 27.17 -2.49
N ILE A 80 17.38 27.62 -3.14
CA ILE A 80 17.46 28.90 -3.83
C ILE A 80 16.53 28.90 -5.04
N ASP A 81 16.49 27.80 -5.80
CA ASP A 81 15.58 27.65 -6.94
C ASP A 81 14.11 27.72 -6.50
N LEU A 82 13.78 27.11 -5.35
CA LEU A 82 12.44 27.16 -4.77
C LEU A 82 12.06 28.56 -4.29
N GLN A 83 13.00 29.29 -3.69
CA GLN A 83 12.77 30.68 -3.27
C GLN A 83 12.55 31.60 -4.49
N ASN A 84 13.35 31.46 -5.54
CA ASN A 84 13.21 32.22 -6.78
C ASN A 84 11.91 31.89 -7.52
N GLU A 85 11.50 30.61 -7.53
CA GLU A 85 10.20 30.19 -8.08
C GLU A 85 9.03 30.77 -7.27
N ALA A 86 9.12 30.78 -5.93
CA ALA A 86 8.08 31.38 -5.09
C ALA A 86 8.01 32.92 -5.25
N LEU A 87 9.15 33.59 -5.44
CA LEU A 87 9.20 35.02 -5.71
C LEU A 87 8.59 35.35 -7.08
N SER A 88 8.97 34.63 -8.14
CA SER A 88 8.39 34.84 -9.47
C SER A 88 6.89 34.53 -9.54
N GLN A 89 6.41 33.53 -8.79
CA GLN A 89 4.97 33.28 -8.64
C GLN A 89 4.25 34.44 -7.93
N LYS A 90 4.84 35.02 -6.89
CA LYS A 90 4.27 36.19 -6.19
C LYS A 90 4.28 37.44 -7.06
N GLU A 91 5.33 37.68 -7.83
CA GLU A 91 5.41 38.81 -8.76
C GLU A 91 4.38 38.70 -9.89
N GLY A 92 4.14 37.48 -10.41
CA GLY A 92 3.09 37.25 -11.41
C GLY A 92 1.64 37.36 -10.88
N LEU A 93 1.43 37.22 -9.56
CA LEU A 93 0.14 37.47 -8.91
C LEU A 93 -0.10 38.96 -8.66
N ASN A 94 0.95 39.75 -8.44
CA ASN A 94 0.84 41.18 -8.16
C ASN A 94 0.72 42.04 -9.43
N SER A 95 1.03 41.51 -10.62
CA SER A 95 0.89 42.22 -11.89
C SER A 95 -0.50 42.06 -12.55
N GLY A 96 -1.46 41.43 -11.87
CA GLY A 96 -2.80 41.14 -12.38
C GLY A 96 -3.92 42.02 -11.83
N GLU A 97 -3.62 42.95 -10.92
CA GLU A 97 -4.61 43.76 -10.18
C GLU A 97 -4.41 45.28 -10.34
N ASP A 98 -3.85 45.73 -11.45
CA ASP A 98 -3.81 47.16 -11.81
C ASP A 98 -4.17 47.35 -13.30
N ASN A 99 -5.46 47.22 -13.61
CA ASN A 99 -6.12 47.85 -14.77
C ASN A 99 -7.64 47.64 -14.64
N ASP A 100 -8.31 48.51 -13.89
CA ASP A 100 -9.56 49.06 -14.41
C ASP A 100 -9.75 50.47 -13.86
N ALA A 101 -9.75 51.40 -14.80
CA ALA A 101 -9.80 52.82 -14.57
C ALA A 101 -11.22 53.23 -14.14
N ALA A 102 -11.26 54.22 -13.26
CA ALA A 102 -12.47 54.89 -12.84
C ALA A 102 -13.17 55.55 -14.03
N GLU A 103 -14.41 55.13 -14.31
CA GLU A 103 -15.39 55.92 -15.03
C GLU A 103 -16.71 55.80 -14.27
N GLY A 104 -17.14 56.94 -13.70
CA GLY A 104 -18.34 57.04 -12.88
C GLY A 104 -19.55 57.29 -13.75
N ASP A 105 -20.53 56.40 -13.66
CA ASP A 105 -21.89 56.63 -14.12
C ASP A 105 -22.85 56.62 -12.92
N GLU A 106 -23.48 57.77 -12.70
CA GLU A 106 -24.55 57.99 -11.72
C GLU A 106 -25.82 57.24 -12.13
N GLU A 107 -26.00 56.01 -11.63
CA GLU A 107 -27.29 55.32 -11.72
C GLU A 107 -28.22 55.71 -10.56
N LYS A 108 -29.37 56.28 -10.94
CA LYS A 108 -30.48 56.66 -10.05
C LYS A 108 -30.96 55.45 -9.25
N LEU A 109 -30.98 55.58 -7.92
CA LEU A 109 -31.49 54.58 -6.99
C LEU A 109 -32.98 54.27 -7.26
N VAL A 110 -33.26 53.13 -7.88
CA VAL A 110 -34.60 52.55 -7.96
C VAL A 110 -34.88 51.78 -6.66
N PRO A 111 -36.00 52.02 -5.95
CA PRO A 111 -36.34 51.27 -4.76
C PRO A 111 -36.52 49.78 -5.07
N MET A 112 -35.87 48.94 -4.27
CA MET A 112 -35.88 47.48 -4.36
C MET A 112 -37.32 46.95 -4.35
N PRO A 113 -37.71 46.04 -5.26
CA PRO A 113 -39.04 45.43 -5.21
C PRO A 113 -39.22 44.65 -3.92
N GLU A 114 -40.38 44.77 -3.28
CA GLU A 114 -40.70 44.12 -2.01
C GLU A 114 -40.37 42.62 -2.07
N SER A 115 -39.57 42.15 -1.11
CA SER A 115 -39.16 40.75 -1.04
C SER A 115 -40.39 39.85 -0.92
N THR A 116 -40.75 39.17 -2.00
CA THR A 116 -41.77 38.11 -1.97
C THR A 116 -41.40 37.14 -0.84
N GLY A 117 -42.33 36.89 0.09
CA GLY A 117 -42.06 36.16 1.33
C GLY A 117 -41.30 34.83 1.14
N ILE A 118 -40.60 34.39 2.18
CA ILE A 118 -39.69 33.22 2.19
C ILE A 118 -40.29 31.98 1.50
N SER A 119 -41.60 31.79 1.57
CA SER A 119 -42.33 30.71 0.89
C SER A 119 -42.30 30.81 -0.63
N ALA A 120 -42.45 32.01 -1.20
CA ALA A 120 -42.35 32.26 -2.63
C ALA A 120 -40.91 32.07 -3.12
N LEU A 121 -39.91 32.53 -2.36
CA LEU A 121 -38.49 32.28 -2.64
C LEU A 121 -38.14 30.79 -2.61
N ARG A 122 -38.65 30.04 -1.63
CA ARG A 122 -38.46 28.58 -1.56
C ARG A 122 -39.11 27.86 -2.72
N LYS A 123 -40.32 28.27 -3.13
CA LYS A 123 -40.98 27.73 -4.33
C LYS A 123 -40.15 28.02 -5.58
N LYS A 124 -39.73 29.27 -5.78
CA LYS A 124 -38.85 29.67 -6.90
C LYS A 124 -37.53 28.90 -6.91
N LEU A 125 -36.94 28.63 -5.74
CA LEU A 125 -35.74 27.81 -5.61
C LEU A 125 -36.01 26.34 -5.99
N HIS A 126 -37.11 25.76 -5.50
CA HIS A 126 -37.52 24.40 -5.84
C HIS A 126 -37.79 24.25 -7.34
N ASP A 127 -38.47 25.23 -7.94
CA ASP A 127 -38.76 25.27 -9.37
C ASP A 127 -37.46 25.41 -10.18
N ARG A 128 -36.51 26.25 -9.73
CA ARG A 128 -35.19 26.41 -10.36
C ARG A 128 -34.34 25.13 -10.25
N ILE A 129 -34.39 24.44 -9.11
CA ILE A 129 -33.69 23.15 -8.90
C ILE A 129 -34.31 22.06 -9.79
N ALA A 130 -35.64 22.04 -9.93
CA ALA A 130 -36.34 21.13 -10.83
C ALA A 130 -36.02 21.42 -12.31
N GLU A 131 -35.99 22.70 -12.70
CA GLU A 131 -35.61 23.14 -14.04
C GLU A 131 -34.17 22.72 -14.36
N LEU A 132 -33.21 22.97 -13.48
CA LEU A 132 -31.80 22.57 -13.67
C LEU A 132 -31.63 21.05 -13.72
N ARG A 133 -32.42 20.28 -12.96
CA ARG A 133 -32.43 18.81 -13.05
C ARG A 133 -32.98 18.31 -14.39
N ASN A 134 -33.95 19.01 -14.96
CA ASN A 134 -34.55 18.64 -16.24
C ASN A 134 -33.72 19.12 -17.45
N LYS A 135 -33.06 20.27 -17.34
CA LYS A 135 -32.24 20.89 -18.40
C LYS A 135 -30.87 20.23 -18.59
N GLY A 136 -30.46 19.35 -17.66
CA GLY A 136 -29.29 18.48 -17.80
C GLY A 136 -29.53 17.19 -18.59
N ARG A 137 -30.67 17.04 -19.28
CA ARG A 137 -31.04 15.82 -20.02
C ARG A 137 -31.11 16.09 -21.53
N PRO A 138 -30.19 15.54 -22.34
CA PRO A 138 -30.42 15.38 -23.76
C PRO A 138 -31.56 14.38 -23.99
N TRP A 139 -32.44 14.76 -24.90
CA TRP A 139 -33.58 14.00 -25.42
C TRP A 139 -33.23 12.54 -25.74
N SER A 140 -33.79 11.59 -24.98
CA SER A 140 -34.10 10.23 -25.45
C SER A 140 -34.98 9.56 -24.40
N GLY A 141 -36.18 9.17 -24.83
CA GLY A 141 -37.17 8.49 -24.02
C GLY A 141 -36.78 7.04 -23.79
N GLU A 142 -36.58 6.68 -22.53
CA GLU A 142 -36.68 5.30 -22.07
C GLU A 142 -37.08 5.35 -20.58
N ALA A 143 -38.23 4.74 -20.28
CA ALA A 143 -38.85 4.73 -18.97
C ALA A 143 -38.15 3.70 -18.06
N GLY A 144 -37.00 4.10 -17.53
CA GLY A 144 -36.26 3.40 -16.47
C GLY A 144 -35.31 4.39 -15.81
N GLY A 145 -35.72 4.97 -14.67
CA GLY A 145 -35.00 6.06 -14.04
C GLY A 145 -33.60 5.66 -13.58
N ARG A 146 -32.64 6.60 -13.63
CA ARG A 146 -31.28 6.44 -13.07
C ARG A 146 -31.28 5.92 -11.62
N ASP A 147 -32.33 6.22 -10.86
CA ASP A 147 -32.53 5.71 -9.51
C ASP A 147 -32.84 4.21 -9.48
N GLU A 148 -33.59 3.69 -10.44
CA GLU A 148 -33.86 2.26 -10.57
C GLU A 148 -32.59 1.47 -10.95
N LEU A 149 -31.75 2.05 -11.82
CA LEU A 149 -30.45 1.47 -12.17
C LEU A 149 -29.46 1.51 -10.98
N LEU A 150 -29.53 2.54 -10.14
CA LEU A 150 -28.74 2.65 -8.92
C LEU A 150 -29.22 1.70 -7.84
N GLU A 151 -30.54 1.53 -7.71
CA GLU A 151 -31.19 0.59 -6.81
C GLU A 151 -30.89 -0.85 -7.21
N GLU A 152 -30.92 -1.17 -8.50
CA GLU A 152 -30.54 -2.47 -9.04
C GLU A 152 -29.05 -2.75 -8.82
N ARG A 153 -28.18 -1.76 -9.00
CA ARG A 153 -26.76 -1.88 -8.64
C ARG A 153 -26.56 -2.06 -7.14
N ARG A 154 -27.39 -1.44 -6.30
CA ARG A 154 -27.35 -1.57 -4.84
C ARG A 154 -27.83 -2.96 -4.42
N ARG A 155 -28.88 -3.49 -5.07
CA ARG A 155 -29.39 -4.86 -4.92
C ARG A 155 -28.35 -5.89 -5.34
N GLN A 156 -27.71 -5.76 -6.50
CA GLN A 156 -26.62 -6.66 -6.92
C GLN A 156 -25.45 -6.65 -5.93
N ARG A 157 -25.10 -5.48 -5.37
CA ARG A 157 -24.04 -5.37 -4.36
C ARG A 157 -24.47 -5.96 -3.01
N ALA A 158 -25.75 -5.87 -2.65
CA ALA A 158 -26.32 -6.52 -1.47
C ALA A 158 -26.32 -8.05 -1.63
N ALA A 159 -26.79 -8.56 -2.77
CA ALA A 159 -26.78 -9.98 -3.12
C ALA A 159 -25.35 -10.56 -3.11
N MET A 160 -24.35 -9.84 -3.61
CA MET A 160 -22.94 -10.28 -3.55
C MET A 160 -22.38 -10.34 -2.13
N ARG A 161 -22.77 -9.42 -1.24
CA ARG A 161 -22.38 -9.48 0.17
C ARG A 161 -23.11 -10.59 0.91
N GLU A 162 -24.37 -10.81 0.59
CA GLU A 162 -25.17 -11.88 1.14
C GLU A 162 -24.65 -13.25 0.71
N ARG A 163 -24.30 -13.43 -0.57
CA ARG A 163 -23.65 -14.63 -1.08
C ARG A 163 -22.34 -14.92 -0.35
N ARG A 164 -21.48 -13.91 -0.15
CA ARG A 164 -20.25 -14.06 0.65
C ARG A 164 -20.53 -14.44 2.10
N ARG A 165 -21.54 -13.84 2.73
CA ARG A 165 -21.94 -14.16 4.11
C ARG A 165 -22.50 -15.58 4.20
N ARG A 166 -23.32 -16.01 3.24
CA ARG A 166 -23.85 -17.38 3.14
C ARG A 166 -22.71 -18.39 2.92
N GLU A 167 -21.78 -18.13 2.00
CA GLU A 167 -20.60 -18.98 1.76
C GLU A 167 -19.71 -19.09 3.01
N THR A 168 -19.48 -17.98 3.73
CA THR A 168 -18.73 -18.03 5.00
C THR A 168 -19.49 -18.77 6.09
N LYS A 169 -20.81 -18.59 6.19
CA LYS A 169 -21.65 -19.26 7.20
C LYS A 169 -21.78 -20.75 6.92
N GLU A 170 -21.88 -21.16 5.65
CA GLU A 170 -21.89 -22.56 5.24
C GLU A 170 -20.51 -23.20 5.44
N LYS A 171 -19.41 -22.47 5.18
CA LYS A 171 -18.05 -22.95 5.45
C LYS A 171 -17.80 -23.13 6.95
N ILE A 172 -18.26 -22.20 7.78
CA ILE A 172 -18.22 -22.32 9.25
C ILE A 172 -19.07 -23.52 9.70
N LYS A 173 -20.30 -23.65 9.20
CA LYS A 173 -21.19 -24.78 9.53
C LYS A 173 -20.58 -26.13 9.12
N ARG A 174 -19.95 -26.21 7.94
CA ARG A 174 -19.26 -27.43 7.46
C ARG A 174 -18.01 -27.73 8.29
N GLU A 175 -17.28 -26.71 8.74
CA GLU A 175 -16.13 -26.89 9.64
C GLU A 175 -16.57 -27.31 11.05
N GLU A 176 -17.67 -26.76 11.56
CA GLU A 176 -18.30 -27.16 12.83
C GLU A 176 -18.87 -28.57 12.77
N GLU A 177 -19.48 -28.99 11.66
CA GLU A 177 -19.96 -30.36 11.49
C GLU A 177 -18.80 -31.38 11.43
N MET A 178 -17.69 -31.01 10.76
CA MET A 178 -16.47 -31.81 10.71
C MET A 178 -15.73 -31.85 12.06
N LYS A 179 -15.81 -30.77 12.87
CA LYS A 179 -15.26 -30.73 14.24
C LYS A 179 -16.17 -31.44 15.24
N GLY A 180 -17.49 -31.34 15.10
CA GLY A 180 -18.50 -32.01 15.92
C GLY A 180 -18.44 -33.53 15.77
N LYS A 181 -18.23 -34.04 14.55
CA LYS A 181 -17.95 -35.47 14.30
C LYS A 181 -16.62 -35.93 14.89
N LYS A 182 -15.60 -35.05 14.95
CA LYS A 182 -14.29 -35.36 15.57
C LYS A 182 -14.28 -35.26 17.10
N ASN A 183 -15.14 -34.43 17.70
CA ASN A 183 -15.26 -34.30 19.15
C ASN A 183 -16.20 -35.34 19.76
N LYS A 184 -17.20 -35.85 19.03
CA LYS A 184 -18.10 -36.90 19.54
C LYS A 184 -17.38 -38.22 19.86
N ASP A 185 -16.27 -38.51 19.17
CA ASP A 185 -15.38 -39.66 19.48
C ASP A 185 -14.34 -39.34 20.57
N LYS A 186 -14.16 -38.07 20.93
CA LYS A 186 -13.15 -37.64 21.92
C LYS A 186 -13.77 -37.34 23.30
N ASP A 187 -15.01 -36.85 23.36
CA ASP A 187 -15.73 -36.57 24.61
C ASP A 187 -16.09 -37.84 25.40
N LYS A 188 -16.29 -39.00 24.73
CA LYS A 188 -16.46 -40.28 25.44
C LYS A 188 -15.19 -40.78 26.16
N ARG A 189 -14.02 -40.16 25.93
CA ARG A 189 -12.74 -40.58 26.52
C ARG A 189 -12.19 -39.62 27.58
N GLU A 190 -12.71 -38.40 27.69
CA GLU A 190 -12.21 -37.38 28.62
C GLU A 190 -13.17 -37.06 29.79
N GLU A 191 -14.37 -37.64 29.84
CA GLU A 191 -15.35 -37.44 30.94
C GLU A 191 -15.07 -38.28 32.21
N LYS A 192 -14.02 -39.13 32.21
CA LYS A 192 -13.62 -39.96 33.37
C LYS A 192 -12.43 -39.42 34.19
N GLN A 193 -11.89 -38.25 33.87
CA GLN A 193 -10.73 -37.69 34.58
C GLN A 193 -10.80 -36.17 34.80
N LYS A 194 -11.76 -35.71 35.60
CA LYS A 194 -11.61 -34.46 36.36
C LYS A 194 -12.20 -34.63 37.76
N GLY A 195 -11.31 -34.98 38.70
CA GLY A 195 -11.57 -34.90 40.12
C GLY A 195 -11.64 -33.44 40.58
N ASN A 196 -12.52 -33.22 41.55
CA ASN A 196 -12.83 -31.97 42.20
C ASN A 196 -11.59 -31.38 42.93
N SER A 197 -11.16 -30.16 42.60
CA SER A 197 -10.16 -29.43 43.38
C SER A 197 -10.81 -28.19 44.01
N THR A 198 -11.19 -28.33 45.27
CA THR A 198 -11.55 -27.21 46.15
C THR A 198 -10.26 -26.63 46.75
N LYS A 199 -10.00 -25.34 46.54
CA LYS A 199 -9.23 -24.55 47.51
C LYS A 199 -9.71 -23.10 47.50
N THR A 200 -10.50 -22.83 48.53
CA THR A 200 -10.77 -21.51 49.08
C THR A 200 -9.46 -20.88 49.56
N GLN A 201 -9.24 -19.60 49.25
CA GLN A 201 -8.98 -18.53 50.23
C GLN A 201 -8.61 -17.22 49.50
N LEU A 202 -9.56 -16.28 49.62
CA LEU A 202 -9.39 -14.85 49.92
C LEU A 202 -7.98 -14.26 49.70
N LEU A 203 -7.83 -13.40 48.69
CA LEU A 203 -6.75 -12.42 48.66
C LEU A 203 -7.38 -11.03 48.50
N VAL A 204 -7.33 -10.29 49.61
CA VAL A 204 -7.70 -8.88 49.74
C VAL A 204 -6.90 -8.05 48.72
N PRO A 205 -7.51 -7.08 48.01
CA PRO A 205 -6.75 -6.10 47.24
C PRO A 205 -6.06 -5.13 48.19
N ASP A 206 -4.74 -5.23 48.35
CA ASP A 206 -3.93 -4.21 49.01
C ASP A 206 -3.85 -2.97 48.10
N ASN A 207 -4.66 -1.97 48.42
CA ASN A 207 -4.53 -0.62 47.88
C ASN A 207 -3.34 0.07 48.57
N THR A 208 -2.19 0.10 47.92
CA THR A 208 -1.07 0.96 48.33
C THR A 208 -1.03 2.22 47.45
N ASP A 209 -1.58 3.32 47.98
CA ASP A 209 -1.45 4.67 47.42
C ASP A 209 0.01 5.15 47.63
N PRO A 210 0.73 5.63 46.59
CA PRO A 210 2.15 6.00 46.70
C PRO A 210 2.42 7.33 47.43
N ARG A 211 1.51 7.86 48.24
CA ARG A 211 1.56 9.24 48.75
C ARG A 211 1.76 9.45 50.25
N THR A 212 2.08 8.42 51.02
CA THR A 212 2.33 8.60 52.46
C THR A 212 3.69 8.03 52.86
N ARG A 213 4.73 8.86 52.76
CA ARG A 213 6.01 8.63 53.45
C ARG A 213 5.93 9.29 54.82
N HIS A 214 5.61 8.52 55.87
CA HIS A 214 5.82 8.99 57.22
C HIS A 214 7.24 8.65 57.69
N THR A 215 7.99 9.71 57.90
CA THR A 215 9.29 9.77 58.55
C THR A 215 9.15 9.49 60.05
N GLY A 216 9.80 8.45 60.55
CA GLY A 216 9.99 8.18 61.97
C GLY A 216 11.38 7.60 62.20
N PRO A 217 12.14 8.05 63.21
CA PRO A 217 13.53 7.65 63.39
C PRO A 217 13.58 6.42 64.29
N GLU A 218 13.46 5.21 63.74
CA GLU A 218 13.91 3.96 64.38
C GLU A 218 13.55 2.78 63.44
N SER A 219 14.38 2.51 62.44
CA SER A 219 14.42 1.17 61.84
C SER A 219 15.78 0.93 61.20
N LYS A 220 16.74 0.51 62.05
CA LYS A 220 17.95 -0.20 61.62
C LYS A 220 17.55 -1.58 61.08
N VAL A 221 17.04 -1.62 59.85
CA VAL A 221 17.00 -2.87 59.06
C VAL A 221 17.93 -2.67 57.88
N THR A 222 18.89 -3.58 57.81
CA THR A 222 19.95 -3.68 56.82
C THR A 222 19.47 -3.30 55.42
N ASN A 223 20.14 -2.33 54.79
CA ASN A 223 20.15 -2.18 53.35
C ASN A 223 20.60 -3.51 52.73
N VAL A 224 19.65 -4.38 52.42
CA VAL A 224 19.86 -5.42 51.42
C VAL A 224 19.87 -4.68 50.09
N THR A 225 21.01 -4.05 49.82
CA THR A 225 21.39 -3.72 48.46
C THR A 225 21.21 -5.01 47.66
N PHE A 226 20.35 -4.97 46.65
CA PHE A 226 20.31 -5.95 45.56
C PHE A 226 21.64 -5.90 44.77
N GLY A 227 22.76 -6.10 45.47
CA GLY A 227 24.04 -6.35 44.87
C GLY A 227 23.92 -7.70 44.20
N ASN A 228 23.98 -7.67 42.86
CA ASN A 228 24.16 -8.79 41.95
C ASN A 228 24.48 -10.11 42.67
N ILE A 229 23.44 -10.84 43.06
CA ILE A 229 23.57 -12.22 43.51
C ILE A 229 24.10 -12.97 42.28
N VAL A 230 25.41 -13.25 42.31
CA VAL A 230 26.08 -14.41 41.69
C VAL A 230 25.35 -14.95 40.44
N GLY A 231 25.31 -14.15 39.37
CA GLY A 231 24.63 -14.53 38.11
C GLY A 231 25.50 -14.39 36.86
N GLN A 232 26.73 -13.88 36.99
CA GLN A 232 27.56 -13.59 35.82
C GLN A 232 28.05 -14.84 35.05
N SER A 233 27.84 -16.03 35.61
CA SER A 233 28.14 -17.33 34.97
C SER A 233 26.95 -17.99 34.25
N SER A 234 25.71 -17.50 34.41
CA SER A 234 24.52 -18.13 33.84
C SER A 234 24.41 -17.90 32.33
N SER A 235 24.81 -16.71 31.85
CA SER A 235 24.77 -16.35 30.41
C SER A 235 25.47 -17.38 29.52
N LYS A 236 26.69 -17.79 29.88
CA LYS A 236 27.46 -18.81 29.16
C LYS A 236 26.79 -20.19 29.15
N LYS A 237 26.05 -20.56 30.21
CA LYS A 237 25.25 -21.78 30.23
C LYS A 237 24.05 -21.64 29.31
N THR A 238 23.33 -20.52 29.36
CA THR A 238 22.17 -20.30 28.47
C THR A 238 22.55 -20.32 26.99
N ASP A 239 23.72 -19.77 26.64
CA ASP A 239 24.18 -19.72 25.25
C ASP A 239 24.50 -21.11 24.69
N LYS A 240 25.01 -22.02 25.53
CA LYS A 240 25.21 -23.43 25.14
C LYS A 240 23.88 -24.16 24.88
N LEU A 241 22.82 -23.78 25.60
CA LEU A 241 21.50 -24.40 25.44
C LEU A 241 20.71 -23.85 24.24
N LYS A 242 21.04 -22.65 23.75
CA LYS A 242 20.41 -22.08 22.55
C LYS A 242 20.83 -22.86 21.29
N THR A 243 19.86 -23.11 20.42
CA THR A 243 20.09 -23.63 19.06
C THR A 243 20.16 -22.49 18.06
N THR A 244 20.71 -22.79 16.88
CA THR A 244 20.77 -21.82 15.78
C THR A 244 19.38 -21.31 15.38
N SER A 245 19.34 -20.09 14.83
CA SER A 245 18.09 -19.46 14.39
C SER A 245 17.43 -20.22 13.22
N ASP A 246 18.22 -20.89 12.39
CA ASP A 246 17.74 -21.65 11.25
C ASP A 246 17.19 -23.03 11.66
N PRO A 247 15.92 -23.38 11.34
CA PRO A 247 15.31 -24.60 11.84
C PRO A 247 15.90 -25.88 11.26
N GLN A 248 16.57 -25.84 10.09
CA GLN A 248 17.26 -27.02 9.54
C GLN A 248 18.54 -27.29 10.32
N GLN A 249 19.39 -26.26 10.50
CA GLN A 249 20.58 -26.35 11.34
C GLN A 249 20.26 -26.70 12.79
N ALA A 250 19.16 -26.17 13.35
CA ALA A 250 18.73 -26.53 14.69
C ALA A 250 18.29 -28.01 14.80
N LEU A 251 17.68 -28.60 13.76
CA LEU A 251 17.37 -30.03 13.73
C LEU A 251 18.64 -30.88 13.68
N GLU A 252 19.62 -30.46 12.89
CA GLU A 252 20.91 -31.13 12.78
C GLU A 252 21.68 -31.08 14.12
N GLN A 253 21.68 -29.93 14.79
CA GLN A 253 22.26 -29.79 16.13
C GLN A 253 21.58 -30.70 17.16
N LEU A 254 20.25 -30.83 17.10
CA LEU A 254 19.53 -31.75 17.97
C LEU A 254 19.81 -33.22 17.64
N ALA A 255 19.90 -33.57 16.36
CA ALA A 255 20.26 -34.92 15.94
C ALA A 255 21.69 -35.27 16.40
N ALA A 256 22.65 -34.35 16.25
CA ALA A 256 24.01 -34.50 16.73
C ALA A 256 24.09 -34.63 18.27
N ARG A 257 23.32 -33.83 19.02
CA ARG A 257 23.22 -33.96 20.48
C ARG A 257 22.66 -35.32 20.89
N LYS A 258 21.58 -35.78 20.24
CA LYS A 258 21.00 -37.10 20.47
C LYS A 258 21.97 -38.23 20.13
N ALA A 259 22.71 -38.11 19.04
CA ALA A 259 23.72 -39.09 18.64
C ALA A 259 24.85 -39.18 19.68
N LYS A 260 25.36 -38.04 20.16
CA LYS A 260 26.37 -37.99 21.23
C LYS A 260 25.89 -38.60 22.56
N LEU A 261 24.61 -38.40 22.90
CA LEU A 261 24.01 -39.03 24.08
C LEU A 261 23.83 -40.54 23.91
N ALA A 262 23.59 -41.01 22.67
CA ALA A 262 23.44 -42.43 22.37
C ALA A 262 24.78 -43.19 22.36
N GLU A 263 25.89 -42.53 22.03
CA GLU A 263 27.25 -43.10 22.05
C GLU A 263 27.78 -43.35 23.47
N LEU A 264 27.23 -42.66 24.48
CA LEU A 264 27.72 -42.71 25.85
C LEU A 264 27.06 -43.86 26.66
N PRO A 265 27.78 -44.53 27.58
CA PRO A 265 27.22 -45.57 28.43
C PRO A 265 26.04 -45.08 29.28
N GLU A 266 25.08 -45.98 29.53
CA GLU A 266 23.78 -45.66 30.13
C GLU A 266 23.86 -44.88 31.45
N GLY A 267 24.83 -45.19 32.32
CA GLY A 267 25.03 -44.49 33.59
C GLY A 267 25.41 -43.01 33.40
N LYS A 268 26.30 -42.71 32.44
CA LYS A 268 26.68 -41.33 32.10
C LYS A 268 25.56 -40.63 31.33
N ARG A 269 24.83 -41.36 30.48
CA ARG A 269 23.69 -40.83 29.73
C ARG A 269 22.59 -40.31 30.66
N LYS A 270 22.16 -41.09 31.66
CA LYS A 270 21.16 -40.66 32.64
C LYS A 270 21.61 -39.44 33.44
N ALA A 271 22.86 -39.43 33.89
CA ALA A 271 23.44 -38.28 34.61
C ALA A 271 23.50 -37.00 33.75
N ILE A 272 23.78 -37.12 32.45
CA ILE A 272 23.77 -35.98 31.53
C ILE A 272 22.35 -35.53 31.20
N GLU A 273 21.41 -36.46 30.97
CA GLU A 273 20.00 -36.14 30.73
C GLU A 273 19.38 -35.40 31.93
N GLU A 274 19.70 -35.81 33.17
CA GLU A 274 19.29 -35.11 34.38
C GLU A 274 19.92 -33.72 34.49
N LYS A 275 21.23 -33.59 34.26
CA LYS A 275 21.90 -32.28 34.24
C LYS A 275 21.31 -31.34 33.19
N GLU A 276 21.14 -31.83 31.95
CA GLU A 276 20.54 -31.04 30.87
C GLU A 276 19.10 -30.62 31.18
N LYS A 277 18.34 -31.46 31.89
CA LYS A 277 16.97 -31.15 32.32
C LYS A 277 16.96 -29.99 33.32
N TRP A 278 17.86 -29.99 34.31
CA TRP A 278 17.99 -28.91 35.28
C TRP A 278 18.54 -27.63 34.67
N ASP A 279 19.59 -27.72 33.84
CA ASP A 279 20.15 -26.57 33.11
C ASP A 279 19.08 -25.93 32.20
N LYS A 280 18.23 -26.75 31.57
CA LYS A 280 17.09 -26.30 30.75
C LYS A 280 15.97 -25.65 31.56
N ALA A 281 15.79 -26.04 32.82
CA ALA A 281 14.81 -25.43 33.71
C ALA A 281 15.35 -24.08 34.22
N GLU A 282 16.60 -24.05 34.67
CA GLU A 282 17.32 -22.85 35.11
C GLU A 282 17.33 -21.77 34.02
N ALA A 283 17.75 -22.15 32.80
CA ALA A 283 17.77 -21.22 31.67
C ALA A 283 16.37 -20.71 31.27
N ARG A 284 15.31 -21.51 31.47
CA ARG A 284 13.93 -21.03 31.24
C ARG A 284 13.45 -20.07 32.31
N LEU A 285 13.83 -20.30 33.58
CA LEU A 285 13.55 -19.39 34.69
C LEU A 285 14.28 -18.05 34.51
N GLU A 286 15.52 -18.08 34.00
CA GLU A 286 16.29 -16.90 33.62
C GLU A 286 15.69 -16.15 32.41
N GLY A 287 14.73 -16.77 31.70
CA GLY A 287 14.05 -16.18 30.56
C GLY A 287 14.69 -16.49 29.20
N ALA A 288 15.67 -17.38 29.14
CA ALA A 288 16.26 -17.83 27.88
C ALA A 288 15.28 -18.70 27.07
N LYS A 289 15.10 -18.33 25.79
CA LYS A 289 14.20 -19.03 24.86
C LYS A 289 14.91 -20.23 24.21
N ILE A 290 14.70 -21.42 24.77
CA ILE A 290 15.28 -22.67 24.28
C ILE A 290 14.39 -23.27 23.18
N ARG A 291 14.92 -23.38 21.96
CA ARG A 291 14.15 -23.80 20.76
C ARG A 291 14.55 -25.20 20.29
N ASP A 292 14.27 -26.19 21.13
CA ASP A 292 14.74 -27.58 20.94
C ASP A 292 13.64 -28.57 20.54
N ASP A 293 12.40 -28.09 20.31
CA ASP A 293 11.27 -28.97 20.00
C ASP A 293 11.35 -29.51 18.55
N GLU A 294 11.74 -30.78 18.41
CA GLU A 294 11.91 -31.43 17.10
C GLU A 294 10.67 -31.31 16.18
N ALA A 295 9.47 -31.52 16.74
CA ALA A 295 8.23 -31.39 15.98
C ALA A 295 7.96 -29.96 15.50
N ARG A 296 8.32 -28.94 16.30
CA ARG A 296 8.16 -27.53 15.92
C ARG A 296 9.21 -27.11 14.91
N LEU A 297 10.45 -27.58 15.05
CA LEU A 297 11.53 -27.31 14.12
C LEU A 297 11.27 -27.96 12.75
N LYS A 298 10.80 -29.21 12.70
CA LYS A 298 10.33 -29.86 11.46
C LYS A 298 9.21 -29.07 10.79
N LYS A 299 8.24 -28.57 11.55
CA LYS A 299 7.17 -27.70 11.01
C LYS A 299 7.72 -26.36 10.50
N ALA A 300 8.67 -25.75 11.21
CA ALA A 300 9.29 -24.50 10.82
C ALA A 300 10.13 -24.64 9.53
N ALA A 301 10.91 -25.72 9.42
CA ALA A 301 11.65 -26.07 8.21
C ALA A 301 10.70 -26.25 7.01
N LYS A 302 9.65 -27.07 7.15
CA LYS A 302 8.62 -27.26 6.12
C LYS A 302 7.93 -25.95 5.72
N ARG A 303 7.69 -25.03 6.65
CA ARG A 303 7.12 -23.71 6.33
C ARG A 303 8.11 -22.88 5.51
N LYS A 304 9.38 -22.82 5.91
CA LYS A 304 10.45 -22.11 5.17
C LYS A 304 10.59 -22.66 3.75
N GLU A 305 10.60 -23.98 3.58
CA GLU A 305 10.64 -24.64 2.26
C GLU A 305 9.43 -24.28 1.41
N LYS A 306 8.21 -24.35 1.98
CA LYS A 306 6.99 -23.95 1.25
C LYS A 306 7.02 -22.48 0.83
N THR A 307 7.54 -21.57 1.67
CA THR A 307 7.69 -20.17 1.28
C THR A 307 8.70 -19.99 0.16
N LYS A 308 9.84 -20.71 0.20
CA LYS A 308 10.83 -20.70 -0.89
C LYS A 308 10.23 -21.23 -2.18
N LEU A 309 9.48 -22.34 -2.14
CA LEU A 309 8.80 -22.90 -3.31
C LEU A 309 7.77 -21.93 -3.91
N LYS A 310 6.95 -21.28 -3.07
CA LYS A 310 6.02 -20.25 -3.54
C LYS A 310 6.74 -19.07 -4.19
N SER A 311 7.83 -18.61 -3.58
CA SER A 311 8.64 -17.54 -4.15
C SER A 311 9.24 -17.95 -5.49
N LYS A 312 9.82 -19.16 -5.59
CA LYS A 312 10.38 -19.70 -6.83
C LYS A 312 9.34 -19.71 -7.95
N LYS A 313 8.17 -20.30 -7.70
CA LYS A 313 7.06 -20.32 -8.67
C LYS A 313 6.65 -18.91 -9.12
N ALA A 314 6.49 -17.98 -8.18
CA ALA A 314 6.14 -16.61 -8.52
C ALA A 314 7.23 -15.87 -9.34
N TRP A 315 8.50 -16.21 -9.13
CA TRP A 315 9.59 -15.67 -9.95
C TRP A 315 9.63 -16.30 -11.34
N ASP A 316 9.37 -17.59 -11.45
CA ASP A 316 9.30 -18.31 -12.72
C ASP A 316 8.11 -17.81 -13.56
N GLU A 317 6.93 -17.65 -12.96
CA GLU A 317 5.74 -17.06 -13.59
C GLU A 317 6.00 -15.64 -14.11
N ARG A 318 6.73 -14.80 -13.34
CA ARG A 318 7.11 -13.46 -13.80
C ARG A 318 8.07 -13.49 -14.98
N LYS A 319 9.03 -14.42 -14.98
CA LYS A 319 9.96 -14.59 -16.11
C LYS A 319 9.21 -15.02 -17.36
N GLU A 320 8.26 -15.94 -17.21
CA GLU A 320 7.40 -16.38 -18.30
C GLU A 320 6.52 -15.24 -18.83
N GLU A 321 5.89 -14.46 -17.95
CA GLU A 321 5.07 -13.30 -18.34
C GLU A 321 5.92 -12.26 -19.11
N VAL A 322 7.14 -11.99 -18.63
CA VAL A 322 8.07 -11.09 -19.33
C VAL A 322 8.45 -11.65 -20.70
N ALA A 323 8.83 -12.93 -20.79
CA ALA A 323 9.15 -13.59 -22.05
C ALA A 323 7.96 -13.59 -23.03
N ALA A 324 6.77 -13.93 -22.57
CA ALA A 324 5.54 -13.89 -23.36
C ALA A 324 5.22 -12.47 -23.83
N SER A 325 5.41 -11.46 -22.98
CA SER A 325 5.20 -10.05 -23.37
C SER A 325 6.20 -9.59 -24.43
N MET A 326 7.46 -10.03 -24.35
CA MET A 326 8.49 -9.73 -25.35
C MET A 326 8.19 -10.45 -26.66
N ALA A 327 7.84 -11.73 -26.61
CA ALA A 327 7.45 -12.52 -27.78
C ALA A 327 6.20 -11.94 -28.45
N ALA A 328 5.19 -11.52 -27.69
CA ALA A 328 3.99 -10.89 -28.23
C ALA A 328 4.29 -9.56 -28.94
N LYS A 329 5.21 -8.73 -28.40
CA LYS A 329 5.65 -7.50 -29.05
C LYS A 329 6.45 -7.78 -30.33
N GLN A 330 7.35 -8.77 -30.28
CA GLN A 330 8.10 -9.22 -31.45
C GLN A 330 7.16 -9.73 -32.54
N LYS A 331 6.18 -10.57 -32.18
CA LYS A 331 5.15 -11.07 -33.10
C LYS A 331 4.33 -9.94 -33.72
N LYS A 332 3.88 -8.96 -32.93
CA LYS A 332 3.19 -7.78 -33.47
C LYS A 332 4.07 -7.00 -34.46
N ARG A 333 5.37 -6.89 -34.20
CA ARG A 333 6.31 -6.23 -35.12
C ARG A 333 6.49 -7.04 -36.40
N THR A 334 6.65 -8.36 -36.32
CA THR A 334 6.78 -9.22 -37.50
C THR A 334 5.51 -9.18 -38.35
N ASP A 335 4.33 -9.24 -37.73
CA ASP A 335 3.04 -9.19 -38.42
C ASP A 335 2.84 -7.82 -39.09
N ASN A 336 3.21 -6.72 -38.41
CA ASN A 336 3.17 -5.37 -39.00
C ASN A 336 4.16 -5.20 -40.18
N ILE A 337 5.33 -5.84 -40.12
CA ILE A 337 6.31 -5.83 -41.22
C ILE A 337 5.79 -6.67 -42.40
N ALA A 338 5.24 -7.86 -42.12
CA ALA A 338 4.67 -8.75 -43.12
C ALA A 338 3.51 -8.06 -43.87
N THR A 339 2.55 -7.49 -43.14
CA THR A 339 1.43 -6.73 -43.73
C THR A 339 1.90 -5.50 -44.53
N ARG A 340 2.95 -4.81 -44.09
CA ARG A 340 3.56 -3.72 -44.88
C ARG A 340 4.21 -4.22 -46.17
N ASN A 341 4.88 -5.37 -46.12
CA ASN A 341 5.51 -5.99 -47.28
C ASN A 341 4.48 -6.52 -48.28
N GLU A 342 3.40 -7.15 -47.82
CA GLU A 342 2.26 -7.56 -48.64
C GLU A 342 1.64 -6.35 -49.36
N ARG A 343 1.32 -5.29 -48.62
CA ARG A 343 0.81 -4.03 -49.21
C ARG A 343 1.76 -3.43 -50.26
N ARG A 344 3.08 -3.56 -50.09
CA ARG A 344 4.07 -3.14 -51.09
C ARG A 344 4.06 -4.05 -52.32
N LYS A 345 3.94 -5.36 -52.13
CA LYS A 345 3.84 -6.35 -53.22
C LYS A 345 2.56 -6.15 -54.03
N ASP A 346 1.43 -5.89 -53.38
CA ASP A 346 0.15 -5.60 -54.03
C ASP A 346 0.18 -4.30 -54.85
N LYS A 347 0.87 -3.26 -54.35
CA LYS A 347 1.11 -2.04 -55.14
C LYS A 347 1.98 -2.31 -56.37
N LYS A 348 2.98 -3.21 -56.27
CA LYS A 348 3.86 -3.58 -57.38
C LYS A 348 3.18 -4.50 -58.40
N LYS A 349 2.13 -5.23 -58.02
CA LYS A 349 1.33 -6.09 -58.92
C LYS A 349 0.30 -5.33 -59.76
N GLY A 350 0.26 -4.01 -59.71
CA GLY A 350 -0.61 -3.20 -60.59
C GLY A 350 -2.08 -3.36 -60.20
N LYS A 351 -2.61 -2.40 -59.43
CA LYS A 351 -4.06 -2.22 -59.38
C LYS A 351 -4.49 -1.75 -60.76
N SER A 352 -5.06 -2.64 -61.57
CA SER A 352 -5.98 -2.28 -62.64
C SER A 352 -6.96 -1.27 -62.04
N ARG A 353 -6.87 -0.01 -62.46
CA ARG A 353 -7.70 1.08 -61.92
C ARG A 353 -9.15 0.72 -62.21
N PRO A 354 -10.01 0.45 -61.21
CA PRO A 354 -11.43 0.25 -61.46
C PRO A 354 -12.00 1.61 -61.88
N GLY A 355 -12.24 1.81 -63.17
CA GLY A 355 -12.89 3.02 -63.69
C GLY A 355 -12.06 3.96 -64.56
N PHE A 356 -10.92 3.53 -65.13
CA PHE A 356 -10.22 4.27 -66.19
C PHE A 356 -10.26 3.52 -67.53
N GLU A 357 -11.45 3.02 -67.91
CA GLU A 357 -11.75 2.78 -69.32
C GLU A 357 -12.65 3.91 -69.77
N GLY A 358 -12.04 4.82 -70.52
CA GLY A 358 -12.70 5.98 -71.09
C GLY A 358 -13.89 5.56 -71.94
N LYS A 359 -15.01 6.23 -71.67
CA LYS A 359 -16.14 6.42 -72.56
C LYS A 359 -15.61 6.92 -73.92
N SER A 360 -15.34 6.04 -74.89
CA SER A 360 -15.19 6.44 -76.29
C SER A 360 -16.58 6.64 -76.88
N PHE A 361 -17.05 7.88 -76.76
CA PHE A 361 -18.20 8.39 -77.49
C PHE A 361 -17.89 8.34 -79.00
N GLY A 362 -18.68 7.57 -79.75
CA GLY A 362 -19.09 7.82 -81.14
C GLY A 362 -18.02 7.92 -82.23
N LYS A 363 -18.00 6.92 -83.14
CA LYS A 363 -18.04 7.24 -84.58
C LYS A 363 -18.75 6.15 -85.38
N SER A 364 -19.82 6.59 -86.02
CA SER A 364 -20.63 5.92 -87.03
C SER A 364 -19.83 5.62 -88.31
N SER A 365 -19.91 4.38 -88.78
CA SER A 365 -19.89 3.99 -90.21
C SER A 365 -20.31 2.52 -90.25
N GLY A 366 -21.47 2.14 -90.79
CA GLY A 366 -21.80 2.33 -92.19
C GLY A 366 -21.59 1.00 -92.92
N LYS A 367 -22.62 0.14 -92.87
CA LYS A 367 -23.12 -0.72 -93.95
C LYS A 367 -22.11 -1.32 -94.97
N SER A 368 -22.02 -2.66 -95.00
CA SER A 368 -22.13 -3.41 -96.27
C SER A 368 -22.45 -4.89 -96.05
N LYS A 369 -23.58 -5.31 -96.64
CA LYS A 369 -23.89 -6.68 -97.05
C LYS A 369 -22.81 -7.22 -98.01
N ASN A 370 -22.46 -8.49 -97.88
CA ASN A 370 -22.45 -9.53 -98.94
C ASN A 370 -21.91 -10.83 -98.34
N LYS A 371 -22.65 -11.96 -98.44
CA LYS A 371 -22.51 -13.03 -99.46
C LYS A 371 -21.14 -13.72 -99.33
N GLU A 372 -21.05 -15.02 -99.09
CA GLU A 372 -21.76 -16.13 -99.75
C GLU A 372 -21.89 -17.34 -98.83
#